data_AF-A0A920DRS2-F1
#
_entry.id   AF-A0A920DRS2-F1
#
_cell.length_a   1.000
_cell.length_b   1.000
_cell.length_c   1.000
_cell.angle_alpha   90.00
_cell.angle_beta   90.00
_cell.angle_gamma   90.00
#
_symmetry.space_group_name_H-M   'P 1'
#
loop_
_entity.id
_entity.type
_entity.pdbx_description
1 polymer ?
#
loop_
_entity_poly.entity_id
_entity_poly.type
_entity_poly.pdbx_seq_one_letter_code
_entity_poly.pdbx_strand_id
1 'polypeptide(L)' 'MNIHSLETVTPQDLDSNEIIVIGASIDTAIIRRALQFINKNVAVLDEKNSYFFSVNAVARKIEKKKSRGKHLH' A
#
# COMPACT_ATOMS: atom_id res chain seq x y z
N MET A 1 4.35 15.06 2.05
CA MET A 1 3.77 13.71 2.16
C MET A 1 4.89 12.78 2.59
N ASN A 2 4.86 12.33 3.85
CA ASN A 2 5.86 11.41 4.38
C ASN A 2 5.42 9.97 4.11
N ILE A 3 6.32 9.16 3.55
CA ILE A 3 6.05 7.76 3.24
C ILE A 3 6.93 6.91 4.14
N HIS A 4 6.31 6.07 4.94
CA HIS A 4 6.98 5.17 5.86
C HIS A 4 6.66 3.72 5.48
N SER A 5 7.62 2.83 5.70
CA SER A 5 7.33 1.40 5.74
C SER A 5 6.56 1.09 7.03
N LEU A 6 5.60 0.15 6.96
CA LEU A 6 4.91 -0.38 8.13
C LEU A 6 5.87 -0.97 9.17
N GLU A 7 7.07 -1.38 8.74
CA GLU A 7 8.09 -2.00 9.60
C GLU A 7 8.93 -0.98 10.38
N THR A 8 8.98 0.27 9.93
CA THR A 8 9.84 1.32 10.51
C THR A 8 9.06 2.45 11.15
N VAL A 9 7.72 2.38 11.11
CA VAL A 9 6.89 3.50 11.54
C VAL A 9 6.86 3.64 13.07
N THR A 10 7.08 4.89 13.45
CA THR A 10 6.97 5.55 14.74
C THR A 10 5.59 5.57 15.40
N PRO A 11 5.36 5.41 16.71
CA PRO A 11 4.16 6.00 17.32
C PRO A 11 4.09 7.52 17.08
N GLN A 12 5.22 8.20 17.14
CA GLN A 12 5.31 9.64 16.90
C GLN A 12 5.02 10.00 15.43
N ASP A 13 5.27 9.07 14.49
CA ASP A 13 4.87 9.24 13.09
C ASP A 13 3.34 9.19 12.96
N LEU A 14 2.65 8.35 13.73
CA LEU A 14 1.18 8.30 13.74
C LEU A 14 0.58 9.56 14.40
N ASP A 15 1.16 10.01 15.51
CA ASP A 15 0.64 11.15 16.26
C ASP A 15 0.80 12.48 15.50
N SER A 16 1.92 12.65 14.80
CA SER A 16 2.28 13.89 14.10
C SER A 16 1.52 14.12 12.79
N ASN A 17 0.73 13.14 12.33
CA ASN A 17 -0.05 13.26 11.10
C ASN A 17 -1.56 13.37 11.42
N GLU A 18 -2.23 14.32 10.78
CA GLU A 18 -3.70 14.50 10.90
C GLU A 18 -4.48 13.49 10.05
N ILE A 19 -3.89 13.08 8.92
CA ILE A 19 -4.44 12.14 7.96
C ILE A 19 -3.42 11.02 7.77
N ILE A 20 -3.87 9.78 7.90
CA ILE A 20 -3.02 8.59 7.72
C ILE A 20 -3.59 7.77 6.57
N VAL A 21 -2.74 7.40 5.61
CA VAL A 21 -3.16 6.55 4.50
C VAL A 21 -2.28 5.31 4.48
N ILE A 22 -2.91 4.14 4.63
CA ILE A 22 -2.24 2.85 4.68
C ILE A 22 -2.49 2.13 3.35
N GLY A 23 -1.41 1.86 2.61
CA GLY A 23 -1.44 1.13 1.36
C GLY A 23 -0.81 -0.26 1.51
N ALA A 24 -1.47 -1.30 1.01
CA ALA A 24 -0.94 -2.66 0.98
C ALA A 24 -1.15 -3.34 -0.37
N SER A 25 -0.18 -4.14 -0.83
CA SER A 25 -0.40 -5.04 -1.96
C SER A 25 -1.39 -6.15 -1.55
N ILE A 26 -2.24 -6.63 -2.47
CA ILE A 26 -3.18 -7.73 -2.18
C ILE A 26 -2.53 -9.10 -1.97
N ASP A 27 -1.21 -9.17 -2.03
CA ASP A 27 -0.48 -10.36 -1.63
C ASP A 27 -0.87 -10.73 -0.18
N THR A 28 -1.24 -12.00 0.03
CA THR A 28 -1.84 -12.47 1.29
C THR A 28 -0.93 -12.21 2.49
N ALA A 29 0.39 -12.33 2.33
CA ALA A 29 1.33 -12.06 3.41
C ALA A 29 1.40 -10.56 3.73
N ILE A 30 1.36 -9.71 2.69
CA ILE A 30 1.40 -8.25 2.82
C ILE A 30 0.10 -7.71 3.44
N ILE A 31 -1.06 -8.16 2.98
CA ILE A 31 -2.36 -7.82 3.59
C ILE A 31 -2.36 -8.21 5.07
N ARG A 32 -1.91 -9.42 5.41
CA ARG A 32 -1.90 -9.87 6.81
C ARG A 32 -1.05 -8.98 7.70
N ARG A 33 0.13 -8.54 7.22
CA ARG A 33 0.99 -7.59 7.96
C ARG A 33 0.32 -6.24 8.12
N ALA A 34 -0.32 -5.73 7.06
CA ALA A 34 -1.06 -4.46 7.13
C ALA A 34 -2.23 -4.53 8.12
N LEU A 35 -3.01 -5.62 8.11
CA LEU A 35 -4.10 -5.82 9.06
C LEU A 35 -3.59 -5.95 10.51
N GLN A 36 -2.48 -6.65 10.74
CA GLN A 36 -1.85 -6.71 12.06
C GLN A 36 -1.41 -5.33 12.55
N PHE A 37 -0.82 -4.54 11.66
CA PHE A 37 -0.45 -3.17 11.97
C PHE A 37 -1.68 -2.32 12.33
N ILE A 38 -2.75 -2.40 11.53
CA ILE A 38 -3.99 -1.66 11.77
C ILE A 38 -4.59 -2.05 13.12
N ASN A 39 -4.74 -3.35 13.39
CA ASN A 39 -5.34 -3.84 14.63
C ASN A 39 -4.51 -3.43 15.86
N LYS A 40 -3.18 -3.40 15.76
CA LYS A 40 -2.32 -2.97 16.86
C LYS A 40 -2.47 -1.48 17.19
N ASN A 41 -2.79 -0.65 16.20
CA ASN A 41 -2.83 0.80 16.34
C ASN A 41 -4.24 1.38 16.19
N VAL A 42 -5.28 0.53 16.27
CA VAL A 42 -6.66 0.90 15.94
C VAL A 42 -7.16 2.13 16.70
N ALA A 43 -6.81 2.26 17.99
CA ALA A 43 -7.22 3.40 18.80
C ALA A 43 -6.71 4.74 18.22
N VAL A 44 -5.43 4.81 17.86
CA VAL A 44 -4.85 6.01 17.25
C VAL A 44 -5.41 6.20 15.85
N LEU A 45 -5.56 5.13 15.06
CA LEU A 45 -6.07 5.24 13.70
C LEU A 45 -7.53 5.70 13.65
N ASP A 46 -8.37 5.32 14.62
CA ASP A 46 -9.78 5.73 14.73
C ASP A 46 -9.93 7.20 15.17
N GLU A 47 -8.99 7.71 15.98
CA GLU A 47 -8.93 9.12 16.35
C GLU A 47 -8.46 10.02 15.19
N LYS A 48 -7.72 9.45 14.23
CA LYS A 48 -7.18 10.15 13.06
C LYS A 48 -8.10 9.95 11.85
N ASN A 49 -8.00 10.83 10.85
CA ASN A 49 -8.66 10.63 9.57
C ASN A 49 -7.89 9.56 8.75
N SER A 50 -8.06 8.30 9.14
CA SER A 50 -7.31 7.18 8.59
C SER A 50 -8.04 6.48 7.46
N TYR A 51 -7.31 6.12 6.40
CA TYR A 51 -7.85 5.43 5.22
C TYR A 51 -6.97 4.23 4.86
N PHE A 52 -7.60 3.12 4.47
CA PHE A 52 -6.92 1.92 3.99
C PHE A 52 -7.28 1.64 2.53
N PHE A 53 -6.27 1.35 1.71
CA PHE A 53 -6.47 0.91 0.33
C PHE A 53 -5.54 -0.26 0.01
N SER A 54 -6.03 -1.18 -0.83
CA SER A 54 -5.25 -2.29 -1.33
C SER A 54 -5.03 -2.17 -2.84
N VAL A 55 -3.83 -2.56 -3.29
CA VAL A 55 -3.45 -2.51 -4.71
C VAL A 55 -3.10 -3.89 -5.22
N ASN A 56 -3.58 -4.22 -6.41
CA ASN A 56 -3.11 -5.40 -7.11
C ASN A 56 -1.82 -5.05 -7.88
N ALA A 57 -0.69 -5.63 -7.47
CA ALA A 57 0.59 -5.45 -8.17
C ALA A 57 0.55 -5.92 -9.64
N VAL A 58 -0.43 -6.76 -10.02
CA VAL A 58 -0.66 -7.24 -11.40
C VAL A 58 -0.99 -6.11 -12.39
N ALA A 59 -1.47 -4.96 -11.92
CA ALA A 59 -1.86 -3.84 -12.80
C ALA A 59 -0.68 -3.10 -13.47
N ARG A 60 0.58 -3.42 -13.15
CA ARG A 60 1.77 -2.69 -13.63
C ARG A 60 2.60 -3.39 -14.71
N LYS A 61 2.08 -4.45 -15.36
CA LYS A 61 2.70 -4.99 -16.59
C LYS A 61 1.81 -4.77 -17.82
N ILE A 62 1.39 -3.53 -18.04
CA ILE A 62 0.99 -3.05 -19.37
C ILE A 62 2.22 -2.41 -20.05
N GLU A 63 3.39 -3.07 -19.97
CA GLU A 63 4.36 -2.90 -21.05
C GLU A 63 3.80 -3.64 -22.25
N LYS A 64 3.04 -2.86 -23.02
CA LYS A 64 2.64 -3.08 -24.41
C LYS A 64 3.79 -3.79 -25.14
N LYS A 65 3.74 -5.13 -25.25
CA LYS A 65 4.48 -5.82 -26.31
C LYS A 65 3.87 -5.31 -27.62
N LYS A 66 4.47 -4.26 -28.19
CA LYS A 66 4.28 -3.91 -29.61
C LYS A 66 4.43 -5.23 -30.37
N SER A 67 3.35 -5.65 -31.01
CA SER A 67 3.37 -6.74 -31.97
C SER A 67 4.53 -6.48 -32.94
N ARG A 68 5.58 -7.30 -32.86
CA ARG A 68 6.59 -7.35 -33.92
C ARG A 68 5.84 -7.75 -35.18
N GLY A 69 5.88 -6.88 -36.16
CA GLY A 69 5.19 -7.04 -37.44
C GLY A 69 5.51 -8.38 -38.09
N LYS A 70 4.49 -8.92 -38.76
CA LYS A 70 4.65 -9.95 -39.80
C LYS A 70 5.76 -9.47 -40.75
N HIS A 71 6.88 -10.17 -40.78
CA HIS A 71 7.80 -10.08 -41.90
C HIS A 71 7.27 -11.03 -42.98
N LEU A 72 7.04 -10.46 -44.16
CA LEU A 72 6.75 -11.18 -45.38
C LEU A 72 7.90 -12.14 -45.70
N HIS A 73 7.54 -13.35 -46.12
CA HIS A 73 8.28 -14.12 -47.11
C HIS A 73 7.25 -14.77 -48.05
#